data_AF-A0A967TC70-F1
#
_entry.id   AF-A0A967TC70-F1
#
_cell.length_a   1.000
_cell.length_b   1.000
_cell.length_c   1.000
_cell.angle_alpha   90.00
_cell.angle_beta   90.00
_cell.angle_gamma   90.00
#
_symmetry.space_group_name_H-M   'P 1'
#
loop_
_entity.id
_entity.type
_entity.pdbx_description
1 polymer ?
#
loop_
_entity_poly.entity_id
_entity_poly.type
_entity_poly.pdbx_seq_one_letter_code
_entity_poly.pdbx_strand_id
1 'polypeptide(L)'
;MTRYPLPEEVKGVPYISILPYFSGYRDTETKKLSLLTSYLDVYEKFDDLNKEDPNLCVEDFEIVIPVSEILSANIFNQKVYEHFPGKFES
;
A
#
# COMPACT_ATOMS: atom_id res chain seq x y z
N MET A 1 7.67 21.94 -3.88
CA MET A 1 6.60 20.92 -3.88
C MET A 1 6.15 20.72 -2.46
N THR A 2 4.92 21.12 -2.15
CA THR A 2 4.29 20.83 -0.87
C THR A 2 3.52 19.52 -1.04
N ARG A 3 4.00 18.46 -0.38
CA ARG A 3 3.21 17.25 -0.09
C ARG A 3 1.78 17.66 0.25
N TYR A 4 0.76 16.93 -0.19
CA TYR A 4 -0.59 17.16 0.35
C TYR A 4 -0.51 17.24 1.87
N PRO A 5 -1.17 18.22 2.51
CA PRO A 5 -1.08 18.35 3.94
C PRO A 5 -1.52 17.03 4.56
N LEU A 6 -0.65 16.49 5.43
CA LEU A 6 -1.00 15.35 6.27
C LEU A 6 -2.36 15.64 6.93
N PRO A 7 -3.21 14.61 7.10
CA PRO A 7 -4.47 14.76 7.83
C PRO A 7 -4.24 15.48 9.16
N GLU A 8 -5.18 16.36 9.56
CA GLU A 8 -5.01 17.18 10.77
C GLU A 8 -4.82 16.30 12.02
N GLU A 9 -5.46 15.13 12.01
CA GLU A 9 -5.46 14.11 13.06
C GLU A 9 -4.07 13.54 13.33
N VAL A 10 -3.16 13.57 12.35
CA VAL A 10 -1.78 13.05 12.52
C VAL A 10 -0.74 14.16 12.74
N LYS A 11 -1.13 15.42 12.72
CA LYS A 11 -0.18 16.52 12.95
C LYS A 11 0.33 16.48 14.39
N GLY A 12 1.64 16.35 14.54
CA GLY A 12 2.31 16.35 15.85
C GLY A 12 2.22 15.03 16.61
N VAL A 13 1.71 13.96 15.99
CA VAL A 13 1.67 12.62 16.59
C VAL A 13 2.40 11.60 15.71
N PRO A 14 2.95 10.51 16.28
CA PRO A 14 3.56 9.44 15.49
C PRO A 14 2.51 8.75 14.59
N TYR A 15 2.88 8.50 13.34
CA TYR A 15 2.06 7.79 12.36
C TYR A 15 2.94 6.85 11.52
N ILE A 16 2.29 5.92 10.82
CA ILE A 16 2.91 5.17 9.72
C ILE A 16 2.27 5.60 8.39
N SER A 17 3.06 5.62 7.32
CA SER A 17 2.55 5.71 5.95
C SER A 17 2.74 4.39 5.23
N ILE A 18 1.76 4.00 4.42
CA ILE A 18 1.77 2.78 3.63
C ILE A 18 1.50 3.17 2.18
N LEU A 19 2.49 2.96 1.30
CA LEU A 19 2.31 3.08 -0.14
C LEU A 19 1.95 1.70 -0.73
N PRO A 20 0.72 1.49 -1.23
CA PRO A 20 0.30 0.18 -1.72
C PRO A 20 0.93 -0.13 -3.08
N TYR A 21 1.67 -1.24 -3.18
CA TYR A 21 2.30 -1.65 -4.46
C TYR A 21 1.42 -2.53 -5.34
N PHE A 22 0.45 -3.22 -4.74
CA PHE A 22 -0.43 -4.13 -5.44
C PHE A 22 -1.85 -4.01 -4.91
N SER A 23 -2.83 -4.20 -5.79
CA SER A 23 -4.20 -4.46 -5.39
C SER A 23 -4.65 -5.85 -5.80
N GLY A 24 -5.73 -6.32 -5.17
CA GLY A 24 -6.20 -7.68 -5.34
C GLY A 24 -7.30 -8.03 -4.35
N TYR A 25 -7.60 -9.31 -4.28
CA TYR A 25 -8.59 -9.84 -3.33
C TYR A 25 -8.11 -11.16 -2.73
N ARG A 26 -8.72 -11.51 -1.60
CA ARG A 26 -8.61 -12.84 -1.03
C ARG A 26 -9.89 -13.61 -1.32
N ASP A 27 -9.76 -14.70 -2.06
CA ASP A 27 -10.88 -15.57 -2.38
C ASP A 27 -11.57 -16.07 -1.10
N THR A 28 -12.89 -16.02 -1.06
CA THR A 28 -13.65 -16.27 0.18
C THR A 28 -13.68 -17.74 0.57
N GLU A 29 -13.57 -18.65 -0.39
CA GLU A 29 -13.63 -20.10 -0.17
C GLU A 29 -12.23 -20.69 0.02
N THR A 30 -11.37 -20.50 -0.98
CA THR A 30 -10.01 -21.06 -1.03
C THR A 30 -9.01 -20.27 -0.19
N LYS A 31 -9.38 -19.05 0.22
CA LYS A 31 -8.48 -18.11 0.89
C LYS A 31 -7.26 -17.72 0.05
N LYS A 32 -7.25 -18.05 -1.26
CA LYS A 32 -6.23 -17.66 -2.24
C LYS A 32 -6.13 -16.14 -2.37
N LEU A 33 -4.94 -15.62 -2.62
CA LEU A 33 -4.64 -14.19 -2.69
C LEU A 33 -4.37 -13.99 -4.17
N SER A 34 -5.19 -13.16 -4.79
CA SER A 34 -5.11 -12.85 -6.21
C SER A 34 -4.70 -11.40 -6.32
N LEU A 35 -3.44 -11.17 -6.70
CA LEU A 35 -2.96 -9.83 -7.04
C LEU A 35 -3.36 -9.56 -8.49
N LEU A 36 -4.07 -8.46 -8.71
CA LEU A 36 -4.66 -8.10 -10.01
C LEU A 36 -3.86 -7.00 -10.70
N THR A 37 -3.43 -6.00 -9.93
CA THR A 37 -2.80 -4.80 -10.47
C THR A 37 -1.51 -4.51 -9.72
N SER A 38 -0.42 -4.29 -10.48
CA SER A 38 0.83 -3.71 -9.99
C SER A 38 0.78 -2.20 -10.13
N TYR A 39 0.97 -1.47 -9.04
CA TYR A 39 1.14 -0.02 -9.05
C TYR A 39 2.61 0.41 -9.16
N LEU A 40 3.55 -0.54 -9.03
CA LEU A 40 4.99 -0.25 -9.16
C LEU A 40 5.31 0.43 -10.48
N ASP A 41 4.81 -0.11 -11.59
CA ASP A 41 5.05 0.43 -12.93
C ASP A 41 4.51 1.86 -13.11
N VAL A 42 3.48 2.24 -12.32
CA VAL A 42 2.91 3.59 -12.30
C VAL A 42 3.79 4.51 -11.46
N TYR A 43 4.22 4.05 -10.29
CA TYR A 43 5.11 4.81 -9.40
C TYR A 43 6.51 5.00 -9.99
N GLU A 44 7.01 4.07 -10.79
CA GLU A 44 8.27 4.24 -11.53
C GLU A 44 8.19 5.34 -12.60
N LYS A 45 6.98 5.64 -13.10
CA LYS A 45 6.73 6.66 -14.11
C LYS A 45 6.25 7.98 -13.52
N PHE A 46 6.29 8.12 -12.19
CA PHE A 46 5.67 9.27 -11.53
C PHE A 46 6.34 10.60 -11.90
N ASP A 47 7.64 10.61 -12.17
CA ASP A 47 8.36 11.79 -12.67
C ASP A 47 7.83 12.28 -14.03
N ASP A 48 7.34 11.37 -14.88
CA ASP A 48 6.71 11.72 -16.15
C ASP A 48 5.26 12.16 -15.95
N LEU A 49 4.51 11.48 -15.08
CA LEU A 49 3.13 11.84 -14.73
C LEU A 49 3.05 13.21 -14.03
N ASN A 50 4.06 13.56 -13.24
CA ASN A 50 4.16 14.87 -12.61
C ASN A 50 4.30 16.01 -13.63
N LYS A 51 4.84 15.75 -14.83
CA LYS A 51 4.88 16.78 -15.88
C LYS A 51 3.49 17.13 -16.41
N GLU A 52 2.56 16.18 -16.33
CA GLU A 52 1.15 16.36 -16.72
C GLU A 52 0.34 17.01 -15.58
N ASP A 53 0.61 16.65 -14.33
CA ASP A 53 0.09 17.31 -13.13
C ASP A 53 1.21 17.62 -12.12
N PRO A 54 1.76 18.86 -12.14
CA PRO A 54 2.88 19.26 -11.28
C PRO A 54 2.60 19.22 -9.78
N ASN A 55 1.32 19.16 -9.39
CA ASN A 55 0.92 19.11 -7.99
C ASN A 55 0.76 17.67 -7.49
N LEU A 56 0.79 16.68 -8.38
CA LEU A 56 0.64 15.27 -8.03
C LEU A 56 1.98 14.69 -7.59
N CYS A 57 2.03 14.10 -6.41
CA CYS A 57 3.21 13.39 -5.90
C CYS A 57 2.84 11.97 -5.44
N VAL A 58 3.84 11.09 -5.36
CA VAL A 58 3.59 9.68 -4.99
C VAL A 58 3.04 9.57 -3.57
N GLU A 59 3.39 10.53 -2.71
CA GLU A 59 2.91 10.64 -1.33
C GLU A 59 1.40 10.87 -1.24
N ASP A 60 0.75 11.36 -2.31
CA ASP A 60 -0.71 11.54 -2.36
C ASP A 60 -1.47 10.20 -2.36
N PHE A 61 -0.77 9.09 -2.64
CA PHE A 61 -1.31 7.74 -2.70
C PHE A 61 -0.97 6.92 -1.45
N GLU A 62 -0.31 7.53 -0.46
CA GLU A 62 -0.04 6.90 0.81
C GLU A 62 -1.30 6.80 1.67
N ILE A 63 -1.45 5.67 2.35
CA ILE A 63 -2.39 5.51 3.46
C ILE A 63 -1.66 5.95 4.72
N VAL A 64 -2.21 6.94 5.44
CA VAL A 64 -1.64 7.44 6.69
C VAL A 64 -2.47 6.94 7.87
N ILE A 65 -1.81 6.31 8.85
CA ILE A 65 -2.46 5.72 10.02
C ILE A 65 -1.77 6.20 11.30
N PRO A 66 -2.49 6.85 12.24
CA PRO A 66 -1.94 7.20 13.55
C PRO A 66 -1.48 5.94 14.32
N VAL A 67 -0.32 5.99 14.96
CA VAL A 67 0.20 4.83 15.74
C VAL A 67 -0.75 4.44 16.87
N SER A 68 -1.49 5.39 17.43
CA SER A 68 -2.48 5.16 18.49
C SER A 68 -3.66 4.27 18.07
N GLU A 69 -3.94 4.15 16.77
CA GLU A 69 -5.02 3.32 16.25
C GLU A 69 -4.56 1.87 15.95
N ILE A 70 -3.26 1.60 16.04
CA ILE A 70 -2.68 0.31 15.68
C ILE A 70 -2.56 -0.56 16.91
N LEU A 71 -3.44 -1.56 17.03
CA LEU A 71 -3.34 -2.56 18.09
C LEU A 71 -2.17 -3.54 17.85
N SER A 72 -1.98 -3.96 16.60
CA SER A 72 -0.88 -4.86 16.19
C SER A 72 -0.66 -4.75 14.69
N ALA A 73 0.58 -4.95 14.23
CA ALA A 73 0.93 -5.05 12.83
C ALA A 73 1.77 -6.31 12.59
N ASN A 74 1.43 -7.07 11.55
CA ASN A 74 2.15 -8.29 11.17
C ASN A 74 2.88 -8.05 9.84
N ILE A 75 4.12 -8.50 9.75
CA ILE A 75 4.88 -8.43 8.50
C ILE A 75 4.39 -9.53 7.57
N PHE A 76 4.01 -9.16 6.35
CA PHE A 76 3.77 -10.12 5.29
C PHE A 76 5.10 -10.63 4.72
N ASN A 77 5.25 -11.94 4.62
CA ASN A 77 6.37 -12.58 3.95
C ASN A 77 5.83 -13.60 2.94
N GLN A 78 6.07 -13.36 1.65
CA GLN A 78 5.55 -14.21 0.59
C GLN A 78 6.03 -15.67 0.71
N LYS A 79 7.31 -15.89 1.02
CA LYS A 79 7.86 -17.25 1.19
C LYS A 79 7.16 -17.99 2.32
N VAL A 80 6.90 -17.33 3.45
CA VAL A 80 6.13 -17.92 4.56
C VAL A 80 4.68 -18.16 4.13
N TYR A 81 4.11 -17.25 3.34
CA TYR A 81 2.74 -17.34 2.86
C TYR A 81 2.48 -18.57 1.98
N GLU A 82 3.47 -18.95 1.17
CA GLU A 82 3.42 -20.15 0.31
C GLU A 82 3.28 -21.46 1.11
N HIS A 83 3.59 -21.45 2.41
CA HIS A 83 3.48 -22.63 3.28
C HIS A 83 2.11 -22.75 3.96
N PHE A 84 1.19 -21.79 3.77
CA PHE A 84 -0.15 -21.89 4.35
C PHE A 84 -0.98 -22.94 3.59
N PRO A 85 -1.65 -23.88 4.29
CA PRO A 85 -2.50 -24.87 3.64
C PRO A 85 -3.63 -24.17 2.87
N GLY A 86 -3.72 -24.45 1.56
CA GLY A 86 -4.73 -23.89 0.66
C GLY A 86 -4.23 -23.06 -0.53
N LYS A 87 -2.94 -23.12 -0.93
CA LYS A 87 -2.46 -22.42 -2.16
C LYS A 87 -1.42 -23.17 -2.99
N PHE A 88 -1.47 -22.81 -4.28
CA PHE A 88 -0.57 -23.14 -5.40
C PHE A 88 -0.65 -24.58 -5.91
N GLU A 89 -1.70 -24.90 -6.67
CA GLU A 89 -1.51 -25.82 -7.80
C GLU A 89 -1.05 -24.98 -8.98
N SER A 90 0.16 -25.27 -9.46
CA SER A 90 0.79 -24.74 -10.68
C SER A 90 0.19 -25.35 -11.92
#